data_AF-A0A8T5GEX6-F1
#
_entry.id   AF-A0A8T5GEX6-F1
#
_cell.length_a   1.000
_cell.length_b   1.000
_cell.length_c   1.000
_cell.angle_alpha   90.00
_cell.angle_beta   90.00
_cell.angle_gamma   90.00
#
_symmetry.space_group_name_H-M   'P 1'
#
loop_
_entity.id
_entity.type
_entity.pdbx_description
1 polymer ?
#
loop_
_entity_poly.entity_id
_entity_poly.type
_entity_poly.pdbx_seq_one_letter_code
_entity_poly.pdbx_strand_id
1 'polypeptide(L)'
;MNKLELMKFRNNCMQKLDRAYRPTRNVIRFSHTETIEHYLQKCKVCYELSKMNIEFICEARFYGGSRADIYVLDKDTAIEILHTEKEENLEKKRKEYPCWVVGIKTEEEITPERVEKLIN
;
A
#
# COMPACT_ATOMS: atom_id res chain seq x y z
N MET A 1 11.51 -13.42 -9.94
CA MET A 1 11.44 -14.36 -8.79
C MET A 1 10.63 -15.57 -9.21
N ASN A 2 11.09 -16.77 -8.88
CA ASN A 2 10.25 -17.96 -9.02
C ASN A 2 9.11 -17.95 -7.98
N LYS A 3 8.14 -18.87 -8.11
CA LYS A 3 6.95 -18.90 -7.24
C LYS A 3 7.30 -19.07 -5.76
N LEU A 4 8.32 -19.88 -5.45
CA LEU A 4 8.76 -20.12 -4.06
C LEU A 4 9.46 -18.90 -3.47
N GLU A 5 10.32 -18.24 -4.24
CA GLU A 5 10.98 -16.98 -3.87
C GLU A 5 9.96 -15.88 -3.60
N LEU A 6 8.96 -15.73 -4.47
CA LEU A 6 7.91 -14.74 -4.31
C LEU A 6 7.09 -14.99 -3.03
N MET A 7 6.75 -16.25 -2.76
CA MET A 7 6.06 -16.62 -1.52
C MET A 7 6.89 -16.28 -0.27
N LYS A 8 8.20 -16.60 -0.29
CA LYS A 8 9.12 -16.25 0.82
C LYS A 8 9.22 -14.73 0.98
N PHE A 9 9.33 -13.99 -0.11
CA PHE A 9 9.38 -12.53 -0.12
C PHE A 9 8.12 -11.91 0.51
N ARG A 10 6.93 -12.34 0.06
CA ARG A 10 5.65 -11.91 0.64
C ARG A 10 5.57 -12.22 2.14
N ASN A 11 6.05 -13.39 2.56
CA ASN A 11 6.06 -13.78 3.97
C ASN A 11 7.01 -12.91 4.81
N ASN A 12 8.16 -12.51 4.26
CA ASN A 12 9.06 -11.56 4.92
C ASN A 12 8.40 -10.18 5.06
N CYS A 13 7.72 -9.70 4.01
CA CYS A 13 6.94 -8.46 4.07
C CYS A 13 5.86 -8.51 5.17
N MET A 14 5.13 -9.63 5.28
CA MET A 14 4.13 -9.83 6.33
C MET A 14 4.70 -9.84 7.75
N GLN A 15 5.99 -10.13 7.94
CA GLN A 15 6.62 -10.06 9.27
C GLN A 15 6.84 -8.62 9.76
N LYS A 16 6.77 -7.62 8.88
CA LYS A 16 6.86 -6.20 9.24
C LYS A 16 5.56 -5.64 9.83
N LEU A 17 4.44 -6.35 9.59
CA LEU A 17 3.11 -5.92 10.01
C LEU A 17 2.80 -6.38 11.42
N ASP A 18 2.11 -5.50 12.16
CA ASP A 18 1.56 -5.83 13.46
C ASP A 18 0.39 -6.83 13.30
N ARG A 19 0.65 -8.06 13.75
CA ARG A 19 -0.31 -9.17 13.63
C ARG A 19 -1.51 -9.03 14.56
N ALA A 20 -1.43 -8.21 15.61
CA ALA A 20 -2.55 -7.94 16.50
C ALA A 20 -3.75 -7.33 15.74
N TYR A 21 -3.46 -6.59 14.66
CA TYR A 21 -4.48 -5.95 13.81
C TYR A 21 -5.00 -6.83 12.67
N ARG A 22 -4.60 -8.11 12.63
CA ARG A 22 -5.10 -9.14 11.70
C ARG A 22 -5.08 -8.65 10.24
N PRO A 23 -3.89 -8.43 9.67
CA PRO A 23 -3.76 -8.00 8.28
C PRO A 23 -4.40 -9.03 7.32
N THR A 24 -5.21 -8.55 6.39
CA THR A 24 -5.95 -9.39 5.42
C THR A 24 -5.48 -9.08 4.00
N ARG A 25 -4.99 -10.10 3.30
CA ARG A 25 -4.51 -10.00 1.92
C ARG A 25 -5.66 -9.74 0.95
N ASN A 26 -5.43 -8.83 0.01
CA ASN A 26 -6.31 -8.51 -1.12
C ASN A 26 -7.74 -8.14 -0.72
N VAL A 27 -7.90 -7.54 0.47
CA VAL A 27 -9.18 -7.04 0.96
C VAL A 27 -9.07 -5.53 1.08
N ILE A 28 -9.95 -4.84 0.36
CA ILE A 28 -10.09 -3.38 0.47
C ILE A 28 -10.78 -3.08 1.80
N ARG A 29 -10.19 -2.19 2.60
CA ARG A 29 -10.75 -1.73 3.88
C ARG A 29 -11.10 -0.25 3.78
N PHE A 30 -12.20 0.13 4.41
CA PHE A 30 -12.66 1.50 4.55
C PHE A 30 -12.68 1.89 6.03
N SER A 31 -12.27 3.12 6.32
CA SER A 31 -12.47 3.75 7.64
C SER A 31 -13.47 4.90 7.52
N HIS A 32 -14.38 5.02 8.49
CA HIS A 32 -15.34 6.13 8.57
C HIS A 32 -14.71 7.53 8.62
N THR A 33 -13.40 7.60 8.91
CA THR A 33 -12.61 8.83 8.94
C THR A 33 -12.02 9.22 7.59
N GLU A 34 -12.15 8.37 6.56
CA GLU A 34 -11.63 8.62 5.21
C GLU A 34 -12.65 9.39 4.38
N THR A 35 -12.16 10.29 3.52
CA THR A 35 -13.00 10.94 2.53
C THR A 35 -13.36 9.96 1.41
N ILE A 36 -14.44 10.23 0.69
CA ILE A 36 -14.86 9.38 -0.42
C ILE A 36 -13.79 9.35 -1.53
N GLU A 37 -13.11 10.46 -1.78
CA GLU A 37 -12.06 10.58 -2.80
C GLU A 37 -10.86 9.68 -2.45
N HIS A 38 -10.42 9.71 -1.19
CA HIS A 38 -9.33 8.85 -0.70
C HIS A 38 -9.71 7.37 -0.83
N TYR A 39 -10.93 7.01 -0.42
CA TYR A 39 -11.42 5.64 -0.54
C TYR A 39 -11.54 5.16 -2.00
N LEU A 40 -12.10 5.98 -2.88
CA LEU A 40 -12.24 5.63 -4.31
C LEU A 40 -10.87 5.47 -4.97
N GLN A 41 -9.91 6.33 -4.65
CA GLN A 41 -8.56 6.21 -5.17
C GLN A 41 -7.88 4.92 -4.67
N LYS A 42 -8.07 4.57 -3.40
CA LYS A 42 -7.60 3.29 -2.84
C LYS A 42 -8.19 2.10 -3.57
N CYS A 43 -9.49 2.13 -3.84
CA CYS A 43 -10.19 1.10 -4.59
C CYS A 43 -9.58 0.92 -5.99
N LYS A 44 -9.34 2.00 -6.72
CA LYS A 44 -8.76 1.96 -8.07
C LYS A 44 -7.37 1.32 -8.07
N VAL A 45 -6.50 1.72 -7.15
CA VAL A 45 -5.15 1.14 -7.04
C VAL A 45 -5.22 -0.35 -6.71
N CYS A 46 -6.03 -0.73 -5.71
CA CYS A 46 -6.21 -2.13 -5.31
C CYS A 46 -6.79 -2.99 -6.44
N TYR A 47 -7.71 -2.44 -7.23
CA TYR A 47 -8.29 -3.11 -8.39
C TYR A 47 -7.23 -3.43 -9.45
N GLU A 48 -6.38 -2.46 -9.80
CA GLU A 48 -5.31 -2.70 -10.77
C GLU A 48 -4.23 -3.66 -10.23
N LEU A 49 -3.84 -3.55 -8.95
CA LEU A 49 -2.94 -4.54 -8.32
C LEU A 49 -3.53 -5.97 -8.38
N SER A 50 -4.84 -6.10 -8.12
CA SER A 50 -5.53 -7.39 -8.20
C SER A 50 -5.53 -7.94 -9.62
N LYS A 51 -5.74 -7.11 -10.65
CA LYS A 51 -5.67 -7.51 -12.06
C LYS A 51 -4.28 -8.00 -12.46
N MET A 52 -3.24 -7.43 -11.86
CA MET A 52 -1.84 -7.84 -12.05
C MET A 52 -1.45 -9.07 -11.20
N ASN A 53 -2.36 -9.64 -10.42
CA ASN A 53 -2.09 -10.74 -9.47
C ASN A 53 -1.01 -10.40 -8.43
N ILE A 54 -0.97 -9.13 -8.01
CA ILE A 54 -0.04 -8.59 -7.01
C ILE A 54 -0.74 -8.57 -5.65
N GLU A 55 -0.09 -9.10 -4.61
CA GLU A 55 -0.69 -9.16 -3.29
C GLU A 55 -0.49 -7.86 -2.50
N PHE A 56 -1.55 -7.41 -1.83
CA PHE A 56 -1.54 -6.19 -1.02
C PHE A 56 -2.29 -6.33 0.31
N ILE A 57 -2.02 -5.39 1.22
CA ILE A 57 -2.74 -5.19 2.48
C ILE A 57 -3.22 -3.74 2.54
N CYS A 58 -4.52 -3.52 2.69
CA CYS A 58 -5.04 -2.18 3.00
C CYS A 58 -4.95 -1.87 4.50
N GLU A 59 -4.78 -0.59 4.83
CA GLU A 59 -4.63 -0.12 6.22
C GLU A 59 -3.51 -0.86 6.97
N ALA A 60 -2.40 -1.11 6.27
CA ALA A 60 -1.33 -1.94 6.76
C ALA A 60 -0.61 -1.26 7.92
N ARG A 61 -0.77 -1.82 9.13
CA ARG A 61 -0.10 -1.33 10.34
C ARG A 61 1.23 -2.05 10.52
N PHE A 62 2.31 -1.29 10.60
CA PHE A 62 3.64 -1.79 10.92
C PHE A 62 3.85 -1.81 12.44
N TYR A 63 4.79 -2.63 12.91
CA TYR A 63 5.28 -2.49 14.28
C TYR A 63 5.85 -1.07 14.46
N GLY A 64 5.50 -0.41 15.57
CA GLY A 64 5.83 1.00 15.83
C GLY A 64 4.67 1.97 15.60
N GLY A 65 3.54 1.50 15.07
CA GLY A 65 2.29 2.27 15.01
C GLY A 65 2.02 3.00 13.69
N SER A 66 2.99 3.05 12.79
CA SER A 66 2.82 3.58 11.44
C SER A 66 1.80 2.78 10.63
N ARG A 67 1.00 3.46 9.79
CA ARG A 67 -0.07 2.84 8.99
C ARG A 67 -0.05 3.34 7.55
N ALA A 68 0.20 2.41 6.62
CA ALA A 68 0.07 2.66 5.19
C ALA A 68 -1.36 2.45 4.69
N ASP A 69 -1.79 3.24 3.71
CA ASP A 69 -3.07 3.06 3.04
C ASP A 69 -3.11 1.72 2.28
N ILE A 70 -2.05 1.42 1.52
CA ILE A 70 -1.86 0.14 0.81
C ILE A 70 -0.40 -0.30 0.96
N TYR A 71 -0.16 -1.54 1.36
CA TYR A 71 1.18 -2.14 1.36
C TYR A 71 1.25 -3.32 0.39
N VAL A 72 2.15 -3.24 -0.58
CA VAL A 72 2.35 -4.20 -1.66
C VAL A 72 3.39 -5.23 -1.26
N LEU A 73 2.96 -6.47 -1.04
CA LEU A 73 3.79 -7.55 -0.51
C LEU A 73 4.80 -8.10 -1.53
N ASP A 74 4.53 -7.92 -2.81
CA ASP A 74 5.37 -8.41 -3.91
C ASP A 74 6.60 -7.53 -4.17
N LYS A 75 6.53 -6.28 -3.72
CA LYS A 75 7.51 -5.23 -4.01
C LYS A 75 8.08 -4.56 -2.77
N ASP A 76 7.51 -4.84 -1.60
CA ASP A 76 7.88 -4.22 -0.33
C ASP A 76 7.73 -2.68 -0.39
N THR A 77 6.56 -2.26 -0.88
CA THR A 77 6.24 -0.85 -1.16
C THR A 77 4.92 -0.45 -0.51
N ALA A 78 4.93 0.59 0.32
CA ALA A 78 3.76 1.28 0.80
C ALA A 78 3.34 2.39 -0.18
N ILE A 79 2.09 2.36 -0.62
CA ILE A 79 1.45 3.40 -1.41
C ILE A 79 0.56 4.21 -0.47
N GLU A 80 0.80 5.52 -0.44
CA GLU A 80 0.08 6.50 0.36
C GLU A 80 -0.77 7.37 -0.55
N ILE A 81 -2.05 7.50 -0.22
CA ILE A 81 -2.99 8.32 -0.98
C ILE A 81 -3.01 9.71 -0.35
N LEU A 82 -2.52 10.67 -1.10
CA LEU A 82 -2.32 12.04 -0.67
C LEU A 82 -3.54 12.89 -1.03
N HIS A 83 -4.08 13.57 -0.03
CA HIS A 83 -5.06 14.64 -0.21
C HIS A 83 -4.34 15.99 -0.11
N THR A 84 -4.55 16.87 -1.09
CA THR A 84 -4.06 18.28 -1.19
C THR A 84 -2.74 18.58 -0.46
N GLU A 85 -1.63 18.57 -1.21
CA GLU A 85 -0.27 19.03 -0.82
C GLU A 85 0.22 18.63 0.58
N LYS A 86 0.54 17.33 0.73
CA LYS A 86 1.15 16.77 1.96
C LYS A 86 2.46 16.02 1.70
N GLU A 87 3.27 16.48 0.76
CA GLU A 87 4.56 15.84 0.43
C GLU A 87 5.51 15.75 1.64
N GLU A 88 5.51 16.75 2.53
CA GLU A 88 6.30 16.72 3.77
C GLU A 88 5.96 15.52 4.67
N ASN A 89 4.70 15.08 4.69
CA ASN A 89 4.30 13.89 5.44
C ASN A 89 4.81 12.61 4.79
N LEU A 90 4.98 12.60 3.46
CA LEU A 90 5.53 11.45 2.75
C LEU A 90 7.01 11.26 3.08
N GLU A 91 7.78 12.35 3.21
CA GLU A 91 9.19 12.27 3.60
C GLU A 91 9.40 11.71 5.01
N LYS A 92 8.53 12.08 5.96
CA LYS A 92 8.55 11.49 7.31
C LYS A 92 8.24 10.00 7.25
N LYS A 93 7.19 9.62 6.53
CA LYS A 93 6.82 8.20 6.34
C LYS A 93 7.96 7.39 5.70
N ARG A 94 8.69 7.95 4.72
CA ARG A 94 9.87 7.30 4.12
C ARG A 94 10.99 7.01 5.12
N LYS A 95 11.12 7.79 6.19
CA LYS A 95 12.11 7.57 7.25
C LYS A 95 11.65 6.55 8.29
N GLU A 96 10.35 6.51 8.56
CA GLU A 96 9.75 5.67 9.60
C GLU A 96 9.40 4.26 9.12
N TYR A 97 8.97 4.12 7.87
CA TYR A 97 8.41 2.87 7.38
C TYR A 97 9.52 1.88 7.08
N PRO A 98 9.35 0.59 7.40
CA PRO A 98 10.35 -0.43 7.14
C PRO A 98 10.34 -0.90 5.67
N CYS A 99 9.88 -0.06 4.73
CA CYS A 99 9.64 -0.39 3.33
C CYS A 99 9.71 0.86 2.44
N TRP A 100 9.71 0.69 1.13
CA TRP A 100 9.67 1.82 0.19
C TRP A 100 8.33 2.55 0.31
N VAL A 101 8.33 3.89 0.21
CA VAL A 101 7.09 4.68 0.33
C VAL A 101 6.92 5.61 -0.87
N VAL A 102 5.80 5.44 -1.55
CA VAL A 102 5.38 6.25 -2.69
C VAL A 102 4.04 6.91 -2.41
N GLY A 103 3.82 8.08 -3.01
CA GLY A 103 2.60 8.85 -2.88
C GLY A 103 1.84 8.89 -4.20
N ILE A 104 0.52 8.83 -4.13
CA ILE A 104 -0.39 9.10 -5.25
C ILE A 104 -1.46 10.08 -4.81
N LYS A 105 -1.75 11.09 -5.62
CA LYS A 105 -2.80 12.05 -5.25
C LYS A 105 -4.19 11.49 -5.52
N THR A 106 -5.19 11.98 -4.80
CA THR A 106 -6.61 11.58 -4.94
C THR A 106 -7.19 11.83 -6.32
N GLU A 107 -6.73 12.89 -6.99
CA GLU A 107 -7.17 13.35 -8.31
C GLU A 107 -6.38 12.73 -9.46
N GLU A 108 -5.32 11.98 -9.14
CA GLU A 108 -4.45 11.39 -10.15
C GLU A 108 -5.14 10.24 -10.87
N GLU A 109 -4.95 10.13 -12.18
CA GLU A 109 -5.50 9.04 -12.96
C GLU A 109 -4.80 7.71 -12.63
N ILE A 110 -5.60 6.66 -12.39
CA ILE A 110 -5.10 5.31 -12.13
C ILE A 110 -5.20 4.48 -13.41
N THR A 111 -4.05 4.20 -14.01
CA THR A 111 -3.89 3.24 -15.10
C THR A 111 -2.97 2.08 -14.68
N PRO A 112 -2.99 0.94 -15.38
CA PRO A 112 -2.06 -0.16 -15.11
C PRO A 112 -0.59 0.29 -15.12
N GLU A 113 -0.19 1.08 -16.13
CA GLU A 113 1.19 1.56 -16.29
C GLU A 113 1.59 2.49 -15.14
N ARG A 114 0.63 3.28 -14.66
CA ARG A 114 0.87 4.17 -13.52
C ARG A 114 1.11 3.36 -12.24
N VAL A 115 0.28 2.36 -11.97
CA VAL A 115 0.43 1.48 -10.81
C VAL A 115 1.74 0.69 -10.89
N GLU A 116 2.09 0.18 -12.06
CA GLU A 116 3.37 -0.51 -12.27
C GLU A 116 4.57 0.40 -11.98
N LYS A 117 4.52 1.67 -12.41
CA LYS A 117 5.56 2.66 -12.12
C LYS A 117 5.66 3.03 -10.63
N LEU A 118 4.58 2.89 -9.85
CA LEU A 118 4.61 3.18 -8.41
C LEU A 118 5.34 2.09 -7.61
N ILE A 119 5.38 0.86 -8.12
CA ILE A 119 5.86 -0.31 -7.38
C ILE A 119 7.15 -0.91 -7.94
N ASN A 120 7.69 -0.34 -9.01
CA ASN A 120 8.97 -0.69 -9.63
C ASN A 120 10.03 0.36 -9.29
#